data_AF-A0A931C426-F1
#
_entry.id   AF-A0A931C426-F1
#
_cell.length_a   1.000
_cell.length_b   1.000
_cell.length_c   1.000
_cell.angle_alpha   90.00
_cell.angle_beta   90.00
_cell.angle_gamma   90.00
#
_symmetry.space_group_name_H-M   'P 1'
#
loop_
_entity.id
_entity.type
_entity.pdbx_description
1 polymer ?
#
loop_
_entity_poly.entity_id
_entity_poly.type
_entity_poly.pdbx_seq_one_letter_code
_entity_poly.pdbx_strand_id
1 'polypeptide(L)'
;MTVVTASRHPLHPLLSRITGDEKHALSAHSTLDVLWVLYDRVLRITPETANEPDRDRFLLSKGHGPAAYYAVLAAKGFIPEDWLDDLAGWDSRLGHHPDRVLIPGVEIGTGSLGHGLGVAVGTALGLRAQGFLDSRTFVLLGDAELDEGSNHEAIAYAAAIQLPLTAIVIDNQSSTHGWPGGWDGAPTWPGIEGAGGGEGDHLRAGLSVGIPARFPGWSVSVVNGRDHDEIERALRVTGRPHLVVAAVETK
;
A
#
# COMPACT_ATOMS: atom_id res chain seq x y z
N MET A 1 -29.79 12.54 22.73
CA MET A 1 -29.08 11.42 22.08
C MET A 1 -28.77 11.85 20.66
N THR A 2 -27.58 12.39 20.45
CA THR A 2 -27.12 12.78 19.11
C THR A 2 -26.59 11.51 18.47
N VAL A 3 -27.35 10.94 17.52
CA VAL A 3 -26.84 9.88 16.66
C VAL A 3 -25.77 10.52 15.80
N VAL A 4 -24.50 10.26 16.11
CA VAL A 4 -23.40 10.51 15.20
C VAL A 4 -23.63 9.59 14.02
N THR A 5 -24.16 10.14 12.93
CA THR A 5 -24.15 9.46 11.64
C THR A 5 -22.69 9.37 11.23
N ALA A 6 -22.07 8.20 11.42
CA ALA A 6 -20.77 7.92 10.84
C ALA A 6 -20.91 8.20 9.33
N SER A 7 -20.19 9.21 8.84
CA SER A 7 -20.12 9.47 7.40
C SER A 7 -19.61 8.20 6.74
N ARG A 8 -20.45 7.54 5.94
CA ARG A 8 -20.05 6.33 5.22
C ARG A 8 -18.91 6.71 4.27
N HIS A 9 -17.82 5.93 4.30
CA HIS A 9 -16.69 6.12 3.39
C HIS A 9 -17.21 6.21 1.94
N PRO A 10 -16.73 7.15 1.09
CA PRO A 10 -17.26 7.37 -0.25
C PRO A 10 -17.21 6.13 -1.16
N LEU A 11 -16.32 5.19 -0.85
CA LEU A 11 -16.17 3.92 -1.57
C LEU A 11 -17.15 2.83 -1.15
N HIS A 12 -17.91 2.99 -0.06
CA HIS A 12 -18.81 1.95 0.42
C HIS A 12 -19.86 1.52 -0.63
N PRO A 13 -20.51 2.42 -1.39
CA PRO A 13 -21.43 2.01 -2.46
C PRO A 13 -20.71 1.19 -3.54
N LEU A 14 -19.49 1.57 -3.92
CA LEU A 14 -18.71 0.89 -4.95
C LEU A 14 -18.22 -0.49 -4.50
N LEU A 15 -17.74 -0.61 -3.27
CA LEU A 15 -17.36 -1.90 -2.69
C LEU A 15 -18.54 -2.86 -2.62
N SER A 16 -19.76 -2.36 -2.35
CA SER A 16 -20.96 -3.21 -2.28
C SER A 16 -21.41 -3.79 -3.62
N ARG A 17 -20.87 -3.29 -4.74
CA ARG A 17 -21.10 -3.84 -6.09
C ARG A 17 -20.29 -5.10 -6.36
N ILE A 18 -19.14 -5.22 -5.70
CA ILE A 18 -18.21 -6.32 -5.88
C ILE A 18 -18.72 -7.54 -5.11
N THR A 19 -19.19 -8.55 -5.83
CA THR A 19 -19.66 -9.83 -5.28
C THR A 19 -18.69 -10.95 -5.71
N GLY A 20 -18.52 -12.00 -4.89
CA GLY A 20 -17.67 -13.17 -5.24
C GLY A 20 -16.17 -13.08 -4.90
N ASP A 21 -15.72 -12.01 -4.24
CA ASP A 21 -14.35 -11.86 -3.70
C ASP A 21 -14.31 -11.82 -2.16
N GLU A 22 -15.32 -12.39 -1.51
CA GLU A 22 -15.49 -12.33 -0.05
C GLU A 22 -14.26 -12.88 0.69
N LYS A 23 -13.57 -13.85 0.08
CA LYS A 23 -12.32 -14.44 0.58
C LYS A 23 -11.19 -13.42 0.79
N HIS A 24 -11.24 -12.28 0.09
CA HIS A 24 -10.24 -11.22 0.20
C HIS A 24 -10.79 -9.92 0.78
N ALA A 25 -12.01 -9.91 1.32
CA ALA A 25 -12.62 -8.71 1.87
C ALA A 25 -11.72 -8.02 2.90
N LEU A 26 -11.08 -8.77 3.82
CA LEU A 26 -10.16 -8.22 4.81
C LEU A 26 -8.88 -7.61 4.18
N SER A 27 -8.39 -8.19 3.08
CA SER A 27 -7.25 -7.63 2.32
C SER A 27 -7.62 -6.32 1.65
N ALA A 28 -8.83 -6.21 1.09
CA ALA A 28 -9.33 -4.98 0.48
C ALA A 28 -9.52 -3.89 1.55
N HIS A 29 -10.20 -4.21 2.65
CA HIS A 29 -10.50 -3.25 3.72
C HIS A 29 -9.25 -2.68 4.39
N SER A 30 -8.19 -3.48 4.55
CA SER A 30 -6.92 -3.04 5.16
C SER A 30 -6.15 -2.02 4.29
N THR A 31 -6.43 -1.96 2.98
CA THR A 31 -5.74 -1.05 2.04
C THR A 31 -6.52 0.21 1.70
N LEU A 32 -7.81 0.25 2.05
CA LEU A 32 -8.79 1.18 1.50
C LEU A 32 -8.41 2.66 1.71
N ASP A 33 -8.14 3.05 2.95
CA ASP A 33 -7.85 4.43 3.33
C ASP A 33 -6.54 4.93 2.71
N VAL A 34 -5.51 4.09 2.68
CA VAL A 34 -4.22 4.40 2.04
C VAL A 34 -4.38 4.61 0.54
N LEU A 35 -5.10 3.71 -0.15
CA LEU A 35 -5.37 3.86 -1.58
C LEU A 35 -6.19 5.11 -1.88
N TRP A 36 -7.20 5.40 -1.05
CA TRP A 36 -8.00 6.61 -1.19
C TRP A 36 -7.14 7.87 -1.06
N VAL A 37 -6.37 8.00 0.03
CA VAL A 37 -5.51 9.18 0.25
C VAL A 37 -4.48 9.35 -0.86
N LEU A 38 -3.88 8.25 -1.34
CA LEU A 38 -2.95 8.27 -2.47
C LEU A 38 -3.58 8.94 -3.69
N TYR A 39 -4.73 8.44 -4.14
CA TYR A 39 -5.39 8.92 -5.36
C TYR A 39 -6.13 10.25 -5.18
N ASP A 40 -6.57 10.58 -3.97
CA ASP A 40 -7.35 11.78 -3.69
C ASP A 40 -6.49 13.01 -3.41
N ARG A 41 -5.33 12.82 -2.76
CA ARG A 41 -4.56 13.94 -2.19
C ARG A 41 -3.10 13.98 -2.59
N VAL A 42 -2.51 12.85 -2.99
CA VAL A 42 -1.04 12.72 -3.12
C VAL A 42 -0.59 12.61 -4.56
N LEU A 43 -1.13 11.65 -5.33
CA LEU A 43 -0.67 11.34 -6.68
C LEU A 43 -1.05 12.46 -7.65
N ARG A 44 -0.07 12.88 -8.46
CA ARG A 44 -0.33 13.70 -9.65
C ARG A 44 -0.76 12.78 -10.79
N ILE A 45 -2.04 12.40 -10.81
CA ILE A 45 -2.64 11.58 -11.88
C ILE A 45 -4.16 11.78 -11.94
N THR A 46 -4.71 11.81 -13.14
CA THR A 46 -6.14 11.77 -13.46
C THR A 46 -6.36 10.86 -14.67
N PRO A 47 -7.61 10.50 -15.03
CA PRO A 47 -7.87 9.73 -16.24
C PRO A 47 -7.30 10.39 -17.52
N GLU A 48 -7.32 11.72 -17.60
CA GLU A 48 -6.82 12.50 -18.73
C GLU A 48 -5.29 12.51 -18.80
N THR A 49 -4.64 12.52 -17.65
CA THR A 49 -3.17 12.59 -17.52
C THR A 49 -2.52 11.22 -17.37
N ALA A 50 -3.29 10.12 -17.39
CA ALA A 50 -2.80 8.76 -17.16
C ALA A 50 -1.69 8.29 -18.12
N ASN A 51 -1.57 8.92 -19.29
CA ASN A 51 -0.52 8.63 -20.28
C ASN A 51 0.61 9.67 -20.31
N GLU A 52 0.54 10.72 -19.47
CA GLU A 52 1.60 11.70 -19.38
C GLU A 52 2.88 11.07 -18.81
N PRO A 53 4.05 11.34 -19.40
CA PRO A 53 5.27 10.64 -19.01
C PRO A 53 5.79 11.06 -17.63
N ASP A 54 5.55 12.31 -17.20
CA ASP A 54 6.08 12.93 -15.98
C ASP A 54 5.14 12.82 -14.75
N ARG A 55 3.98 12.18 -14.88
CA ARG A 55 3.07 11.92 -13.76
C ARG A 55 3.69 11.03 -12.68
N ASP A 56 3.04 10.91 -11.53
CA ASP A 56 3.47 9.97 -10.50
C ASP A 56 3.08 8.51 -10.86
N ARG A 57 3.85 7.53 -10.38
CA ARG A 57 3.64 6.09 -10.62
C ARG A 57 3.21 5.39 -9.33
N PHE A 58 2.14 4.61 -9.39
CA PHE A 58 1.66 3.81 -8.27
C PHE A 58 1.58 2.32 -8.62
N LEU A 59 2.29 1.50 -7.86
CA LEU A 59 2.38 0.06 -8.07
C LEU A 59 1.72 -0.67 -6.89
N LEU A 60 0.65 -1.43 -7.15
CA LEU A 60 0.03 -2.29 -6.14
C LEU A 60 0.71 -3.66 -6.13
N SER A 61 1.75 -3.84 -5.30
CA SER A 61 2.52 -5.10 -5.20
C SER A 61 1.68 -6.23 -4.61
N LYS A 62 0.98 -5.96 -3.50
CA LYS A 62 0.02 -6.90 -2.89
C LYS A 62 -1.27 -7.02 -3.70
N GLY A 63 -1.17 -7.57 -4.90
CA GLY A 63 -2.26 -7.67 -5.87
C GLY A 63 -3.46 -8.51 -5.45
N HIS A 64 -3.39 -9.25 -4.34
CA HIS A 64 -4.48 -10.10 -3.86
C HIS A 64 -5.58 -9.28 -3.16
N GLY A 65 -6.82 -9.48 -3.57
CA GLY A 65 -7.97 -8.70 -3.10
C GLY A 65 -7.99 -7.26 -3.62
N PRO A 66 -7.92 -7.04 -4.95
CA PRO A 66 -7.82 -5.70 -5.54
C PRO A 66 -9.14 -4.92 -5.49
N ALA A 67 -10.19 -5.43 -4.86
CA ALA A 67 -11.51 -4.82 -4.79
C ALA A 67 -11.47 -3.34 -4.34
N ALA A 68 -10.69 -3.03 -3.30
CA ALA A 68 -10.51 -1.64 -2.85
C ALA A 68 -9.82 -0.77 -3.90
N TYR A 69 -8.84 -1.34 -4.62
CA TYR A 69 -8.15 -0.63 -5.67
C TYR A 69 -9.05 -0.34 -6.86
N TYR A 70 -9.84 -1.32 -7.30
CA TYR A 70 -10.81 -1.12 -8.38
C TYR A 70 -11.90 -0.12 -7.98
N ALA A 71 -12.39 -0.16 -6.74
CA ALA A 71 -13.32 0.84 -6.24
C ALA A 71 -12.73 2.26 -6.27
N VAL A 72 -11.45 2.43 -5.91
CA VAL A 72 -10.76 3.73 -6.03
C VAL A 72 -10.64 4.16 -7.49
N LEU A 73 -10.22 3.27 -8.40
CA LEU A 73 -10.13 3.57 -9.82
C LEU A 73 -11.48 3.99 -10.41
N ALA A 74 -12.57 3.31 -10.04
CA ALA A 74 -13.92 3.66 -10.45
C ALA A 74 -14.34 5.03 -9.89
N ALA A 75 -14.15 5.26 -8.59
CA ALA A 75 -14.46 6.54 -7.95
C ALA A 75 -13.69 7.73 -8.55
N LYS A 76 -12.50 7.48 -9.06
CA LYS A 76 -11.64 8.48 -9.71
C LYS A 76 -11.81 8.56 -11.22
N GLY A 77 -12.74 7.80 -11.79
CA GLY A 77 -13.10 7.84 -13.21
C GLY A 77 -12.10 7.16 -14.16
N PHE A 78 -11.14 6.37 -13.65
CA PHE A 78 -10.24 5.59 -14.51
C PHE A 78 -10.96 4.43 -15.19
N ILE A 79 -11.98 3.88 -14.53
CA ILE A 79 -12.81 2.80 -15.05
C ILE A 79 -14.30 3.11 -14.83
N PRO A 80 -15.19 2.57 -15.68
CA PRO A 80 -16.62 2.60 -15.42
C PRO A 80 -17.01 1.87 -14.14
N GLU A 81 -17.97 2.40 -13.37
CA GLU A 81 -18.42 1.75 -12.11
C GLU A 81 -19.10 0.40 -12.34
N ASP A 82 -19.75 0.19 -13.49
CA ASP A 82 -20.44 -1.05 -13.84
C ASP A 82 -19.49 -2.23 -14.09
N TRP A 83 -18.20 -1.97 -14.35
CA TRP A 83 -17.19 -3.04 -14.40
C TRP A 83 -17.06 -3.77 -13.06
N LEU A 84 -17.39 -3.11 -11.93
CA LEU A 84 -17.30 -3.72 -10.60
C LEU A 84 -18.33 -4.84 -10.39
N ASP A 85 -19.41 -4.86 -11.16
CA ASP A 85 -20.50 -5.84 -11.03
C ASP A 85 -20.12 -7.23 -11.56
N ASP A 86 -19.10 -7.31 -12.43
CA ASP A 86 -18.65 -8.55 -13.08
C ASP A 86 -17.20 -8.90 -12.70
N LEU A 87 -16.77 -8.63 -11.47
CA LEU A 87 -15.42 -8.99 -11.03
C LEU A 87 -15.16 -10.50 -11.21
N ALA A 88 -14.04 -10.84 -11.86
CA ALA A 88 -13.62 -12.20 -12.16
C ALA A 88 -14.60 -13.03 -13.03
N GLY A 89 -15.57 -12.36 -13.67
CA GLY A 89 -16.36 -12.93 -14.75
C GLY A 89 -15.51 -13.33 -15.96
N TRP A 90 -16.04 -14.20 -16.81
CA TRP A 90 -15.31 -14.76 -17.96
C TRP A 90 -14.78 -13.69 -18.92
N ASP A 91 -15.59 -12.68 -19.24
CA ASP A 91 -15.22 -11.57 -20.12
C ASP A 91 -14.77 -10.31 -19.33
N SER A 92 -14.63 -10.45 -18.02
CA SER A 92 -14.29 -9.33 -17.15
C SER A 92 -12.86 -8.86 -17.37
N ARG A 93 -12.69 -7.54 -17.40
CA ARG A 93 -11.36 -6.91 -17.35
C ARG A 93 -10.79 -6.91 -15.94
N LEU A 94 -11.64 -7.02 -14.93
CA LEU A 94 -11.25 -6.99 -13.53
C LEU A 94 -11.08 -8.43 -13.04
N GLY A 95 -9.83 -8.86 -12.88
CA GLY A 95 -9.50 -10.17 -12.31
C GLY A 95 -9.26 -10.12 -10.80
N HIS A 96 -9.02 -11.30 -10.20
CA HIS A 96 -8.57 -11.41 -8.80
C HIS A 96 -7.19 -10.79 -8.54
N HIS A 97 -6.48 -10.42 -9.60
CA HIS A 97 -5.28 -9.61 -9.54
C HIS A 97 -5.34 -8.54 -10.66
N PRO A 98 -4.80 -7.33 -10.43
CA PRO A 98 -4.75 -6.30 -11.45
C PRO A 98 -3.98 -6.72 -12.69
N ASP A 99 -4.46 -6.32 -13.86
CA ASP A 99 -3.78 -6.48 -15.14
C ASP A 99 -3.58 -5.11 -15.81
N ARG A 100 -2.31 -4.71 -15.98
CA ARG A 100 -1.93 -3.42 -16.59
C ARG A 100 -2.34 -3.28 -18.06
N VAL A 101 -2.61 -4.37 -18.76
CA VAL A 101 -3.01 -4.35 -20.18
C VAL A 101 -4.51 -4.11 -20.31
N LEU A 102 -5.30 -4.57 -19.33
CA LEU A 102 -6.76 -4.50 -19.37
C LEU A 102 -7.33 -3.29 -18.63
N ILE A 103 -6.63 -2.81 -17.59
CA ILE A 103 -7.16 -1.82 -16.65
C ILE A 103 -6.40 -0.48 -16.78
N PRO A 104 -7.06 0.59 -17.27
CA PRO A 104 -6.47 1.93 -17.31
C PRO A 104 -6.01 2.41 -15.92
N GLY A 105 -4.85 3.07 -15.87
CA GLY A 105 -4.27 3.59 -14.64
C GLY A 105 -3.50 2.55 -13.79
N VAL A 106 -3.52 1.26 -14.16
CA VAL A 106 -2.73 0.22 -13.49
C VAL A 106 -1.34 0.11 -14.10
N GLU A 107 -0.30 0.29 -13.28
CA GLU A 107 1.10 0.26 -13.74
C GLU A 107 1.62 -1.14 -14.06
N ILE A 108 1.25 -2.12 -13.23
CA ILE A 108 1.83 -3.47 -13.24
C ILE A 108 0.74 -4.52 -13.11
N GLY A 109 0.91 -5.63 -13.83
CA GLY A 109 0.16 -6.85 -13.54
C GLY A 109 0.76 -7.52 -12.32
N THR A 110 -0.06 -7.90 -11.34
CA THR A 110 0.43 -8.48 -10.07
C THR A 110 -0.26 -9.80 -9.71
N GLY A 111 0.14 -10.37 -8.58
CA GLY A 111 -0.39 -11.64 -8.04
C GLY A 111 0.68 -12.55 -7.48
N SER A 112 1.89 -12.51 -8.06
CA SER A 112 3.09 -13.04 -7.40
C SER A 112 3.65 -11.99 -6.46
N LEU A 113 3.64 -12.28 -5.16
CA LEU A 113 4.20 -11.40 -4.13
C LEU A 113 5.70 -11.16 -4.35
N GLY A 114 6.22 -10.07 -3.82
CA GLY A 114 7.66 -9.78 -3.79
C GLY A 114 8.22 -9.09 -5.02
N HIS A 115 7.46 -8.99 -6.10
CA HIS A 115 7.95 -8.44 -7.37
C HIS A 115 7.80 -6.92 -7.46
N GLY A 116 6.76 -6.34 -6.86
CA GLY A 116 6.39 -4.94 -7.10
C GLY A 116 7.44 -3.94 -6.61
N LEU A 117 8.15 -4.19 -5.50
CA LEU A 117 9.20 -3.28 -5.02
C LEU A 117 10.41 -3.25 -5.95
N GLY A 118 10.83 -4.40 -6.48
CA GLY A 118 11.89 -4.47 -7.49
C GLY A 118 11.49 -3.73 -8.78
N VAL A 119 10.24 -3.89 -9.22
CA VAL A 119 9.72 -3.13 -10.37
C VAL A 119 9.65 -1.64 -10.07
N ALA A 120 9.27 -1.23 -8.85
CA ALA A 120 9.25 0.18 -8.44
C ALA A 120 10.66 0.82 -8.47
N VAL A 121 11.69 0.07 -8.05
CA VAL A 121 13.10 0.49 -8.18
C VAL A 121 13.45 0.74 -9.65
N GLY A 122 13.13 -0.20 -10.54
CA GLY A 122 13.35 -0.05 -11.97
C GLY A 122 12.60 1.15 -12.58
N THR A 123 11.33 1.33 -12.19
CA THR A 123 10.49 2.45 -12.62
C THR A 123 11.08 3.79 -12.20
N ALA A 124 11.49 3.94 -10.94
CA ALA A 124 12.10 5.18 -10.43
C ALA A 124 13.42 5.49 -11.16
N LEU A 125 14.27 4.49 -11.39
CA LEU A 125 15.49 4.67 -12.18
C LEU A 125 15.19 5.06 -13.62
N GLY A 126 14.21 4.43 -14.25
CA GLY A 126 13.80 4.70 -15.63
C GLY A 126 13.26 6.11 -15.82
N LEU A 127 12.44 6.61 -14.90
CA LEU A 127 11.95 7.99 -14.91
C LEU A 127 13.11 9.00 -14.82
N ARG A 128 14.04 8.76 -13.89
CA ARG A 128 15.21 9.63 -13.71
C ARG A 128 16.14 9.62 -14.92
N ALA A 129 16.36 8.46 -15.54
CA ALA A 129 17.15 8.33 -16.76
C ALA A 129 16.55 9.10 -17.95
N GLN A 130 15.22 9.28 -17.95
CA GLN A 130 14.50 10.07 -18.95
C GLN A 130 14.41 11.58 -18.60
N GLY A 131 14.99 12.00 -17.48
CA GLY A 131 14.96 13.40 -17.02
C GLY A 131 13.72 13.79 -16.21
N PHE A 132 12.84 12.84 -15.88
CA PHE A 132 11.68 13.08 -15.03
C PHE A 132 12.06 13.03 -13.55
N LEU A 133 12.65 14.12 -13.06
CA LEU A 133 13.21 14.19 -11.71
C LEU A 133 12.14 14.47 -10.63
N ASP A 134 11.01 15.05 -11.02
CA ASP A 134 9.91 15.39 -10.12
C ASP A 134 8.85 14.27 -10.01
N SER A 135 8.86 13.30 -10.93
CA SER A 135 7.96 12.15 -10.89
C SER A 135 8.25 11.27 -9.69
N ARG A 136 7.20 10.94 -8.93
CA ARG A 136 7.30 10.12 -7.72
C ARG A 136 6.88 8.68 -8.02
N THR A 137 7.56 7.72 -7.40
CA THR A 137 7.20 6.30 -7.48
C THR A 137 6.76 5.80 -6.11
N PHE A 138 5.56 5.24 -6.06
CA PHE A 138 4.95 4.65 -4.88
C PHE A 138 4.69 3.16 -5.12
N VAL A 139 4.93 2.35 -4.09
CA VAL A 139 4.61 0.92 -4.14
C VAL A 139 3.97 0.48 -2.83
N LEU A 140 2.85 -0.22 -2.92
CA LEU A 140 2.10 -0.72 -1.77
C LEU A 140 2.26 -2.23 -1.64
N LEU A 141 2.73 -2.67 -0.47
CA LEU A 141 3.03 -4.04 -0.10
C LEU A 141 2.19 -4.48 1.12
N GLY A 142 2.05 -5.79 1.29
CA GLY A 142 1.63 -6.38 2.56
C GLY A 142 2.84 -6.66 3.47
N ASP A 143 2.63 -6.72 4.78
CA ASP A 143 3.66 -7.14 5.73
C ASP A 143 4.16 -8.58 5.48
N ALA A 144 3.27 -9.53 5.19
CA ALA A 144 3.64 -10.91 4.85
C ALA A 144 4.39 -11.03 3.52
N GLU A 145 4.16 -10.09 2.60
CA GLU A 145 4.91 -10.02 1.33
C GLU A 145 6.40 -9.71 1.59
N LEU A 146 6.74 -9.07 2.71
CA LEU A 146 8.15 -8.84 3.08
C LEU A 146 8.90 -10.11 3.48
N ASP A 147 8.26 -11.28 3.50
CA ASP A 147 8.93 -12.56 3.68
C ASP A 147 9.55 -13.07 2.34
N GLU A 148 9.21 -12.44 1.21
CA GLU A 148 9.82 -12.71 -0.10
C GLU A 148 11.22 -12.09 -0.22
N GLY A 149 12.22 -12.91 -0.58
CA GLY A 149 13.62 -12.50 -0.68
C GLY A 149 13.88 -11.34 -1.65
N SER A 150 13.11 -11.26 -2.74
CA SER A 150 13.23 -10.21 -3.75
C SER A 150 12.96 -8.81 -3.20
N ASN A 151 12.10 -8.68 -2.17
CA ASN A 151 11.90 -7.40 -1.49
C ASN A 151 13.18 -6.97 -0.77
N HIS A 152 13.88 -7.89 -0.09
CA HIS A 152 15.12 -7.58 0.62
C HIS A 152 16.22 -7.07 -0.32
N GLU A 153 16.35 -7.67 -1.51
CA GLU A 153 17.27 -7.19 -2.54
C GLU A 153 16.94 -5.74 -2.96
N ALA A 154 15.67 -5.47 -3.24
CA ALA A 154 15.22 -4.15 -3.66
C ALA A 154 15.38 -3.08 -2.55
N ILE A 155 15.10 -3.45 -1.29
CA ILE A 155 15.29 -2.58 -0.12
C ILE A 155 16.75 -2.19 0.03
N ALA A 156 17.66 -3.18 0.01
CA ALA A 156 19.08 -2.96 0.18
C ALA A 156 19.65 -2.10 -0.95
N TYR A 157 19.25 -2.39 -2.19
CA TYR A 157 19.70 -1.63 -3.36
C TYR A 157 19.23 -0.17 -3.32
N ALA A 158 17.94 0.09 -3.09
CA ALA A 158 17.40 1.45 -3.03
C ALA A 158 18.05 2.30 -1.92
N ALA A 159 18.35 1.68 -0.77
CA ALA A 159 19.11 2.33 0.31
C ALA A 159 20.53 2.69 -0.12
N ALA A 160 21.25 1.74 -0.72
CA ALA A 160 22.65 1.93 -1.11
C ALA A 160 22.84 3.12 -2.08
N ILE A 161 21.88 3.35 -2.98
CA ILE A 161 21.95 4.44 -3.96
C ILE A 161 21.09 5.66 -3.58
N GLN A 162 20.48 5.67 -2.39
CA GLN A 162 19.57 6.72 -1.92
C GLN A 162 18.47 7.05 -2.95
N LEU A 163 17.87 6.02 -3.57
CA LEU A 163 16.86 6.17 -4.61
C LEU A 163 15.56 6.76 -4.04
N PRO A 164 15.10 7.94 -4.50
CA PRO A 164 13.83 8.48 -4.06
C PRO A 164 12.65 7.62 -4.53
N LEU A 165 12.04 6.88 -3.62
CA LEU A 165 10.81 6.12 -3.84
C LEU A 165 10.10 5.91 -2.49
N THR A 166 8.78 5.74 -2.51
CA THR A 166 7.99 5.51 -1.31
C THR A 166 7.45 4.08 -1.30
N ALA A 167 7.92 3.26 -0.36
CA ALA A 167 7.34 1.96 -0.06
C ALA A 167 6.31 2.12 1.05
N ILE A 168 5.12 1.56 0.83
CA ILE A 168 4.00 1.61 1.77
C ILE A 168 3.71 0.18 2.18
N VAL A 169 3.84 -0.14 3.46
CA VAL A 169 3.58 -1.47 3.99
C VAL A 169 2.31 -1.40 4.83
N ILE A 170 1.32 -2.20 4.46
CA ILE A 170 0.13 -2.42 5.28
C ILE A 170 0.46 -3.47 6.34
N ASP A 171 0.48 -3.03 7.60
CA ASP A 171 0.74 -3.89 8.74
C ASP A 171 -0.58 -4.33 9.37
N ASN A 172 -1.01 -5.54 9.02
CA ASN A 172 -2.16 -6.24 9.61
C ASN A 172 -1.72 -7.51 10.36
N GLN A 173 -0.44 -7.58 10.74
CA GLN A 173 0.17 -8.68 11.50
C GLN A 173 -0.01 -10.06 10.84
N SER A 174 0.03 -10.13 9.52
CA SER A 174 -0.10 -11.37 8.75
C SER A 174 1.24 -12.05 8.43
N SER A 175 2.37 -11.39 8.69
CA SER A 175 3.71 -11.97 8.46
C SER A 175 3.94 -13.23 9.31
N THR A 176 4.59 -14.24 8.73
CA THR A 176 4.72 -15.57 9.36
C THR A 176 6.11 -15.84 9.91
N HIS A 177 7.15 -15.20 9.35
CA HIS A 177 8.55 -15.49 9.68
C HIS A 177 9.10 -14.72 10.90
N GLY A 178 8.33 -14.61 11.99
CA GLY A 178 8.90 -14.33 13.31
C GLY A 178 9.45 -12.92 13.53
N TRP A 179 8.96 -11.92 12.80
CA TRP A 179 9.12 -10.49 13.16
C TRP A 179 7.78 -9.89 13.62
N PRO A 180 7.15 -10.43 14.68
CA PRO A 180 5.89 -9.90 15.17
C PRO A 180 6.12 -8.52 15.79
N GLY A 181 5.25 -7.57 15.44
CA GLY A 181 5.16 -6.27 16.09
C GLY A 181 5.58 -5.12 15.19
N GLY A 182 4.65 -4.20 14.96
CA GLY A 182 5.01 -2.81 14.76
C GLY A 182 5.88 -2.31 15.92
N TRP A 183 6.44 -1.11 15.76
CA TRP A 183 7.27 -0.41 16.74
C TRP A 183 6.79 -0.62 18.20
N ASP A 184 7.70 -0.85 19.15
CA ASP A 184 7.46 -0.95 20.62
C ASP A 184 6.76 0.29 21.24
N GLY A 185 6.41 1.30 20.42
CA GLY A 185 5.64 2.48 20.79
C GLY A 185 4.33 2.66 20.02
N ALA A 186 3.88 1.69 19.22
CA ALA A 186 2.55 1.73 18.61
C ALA A 186 1.51 1.85 19.74
N PRO A 187 0.60 2.85 19.73
CA PRO A 187 -0.42 2.99 20.75
C PRO A 187 -1.17 1.66 20.86
N THR A 188 -1.25 1.10 22.07
CA THR A 188 -2.19 0.03 22.38
C THR A 188 -3.59 0.61 22.20
N TRP A 189 -4.12 0.49 20.99
CA TRP A 189 -5.46 0.99 20.70
C TRP A 189 -6.48 0.18 21.51
N PRO A 190 -7.46 0.82 22.18
CA PRO A 190 -8.46 0.09 22.95
C PRO A 190 -9.20 -0.89 22.03
N GLY A 191 -8.96 -2.20 22.22
CA GLY A 191 -9.58 -3.27 21.44
C GLY A 191 -8.62 -4.33 20.87
N ILE A 192 -7.30 -4.15 20.98
CA ILE A 192 -6.30 -5.17 20.60
C ILE A 192 -5.68 -5.73 21.89
N GLU A 193 -6.28 -6.78 22.45
CA GLU A 193 -5.65 -7.56 23.52
C GLU A 193 -4.76 -8.64 22.91
N GLY A 194 -3.44 -8.55 23.11
CA GLY A 194 -2.54 -9.66 22.74
C GLY A 194 -1.10 -9.31 22.37
N ALA A 195 -0.41 -8.48 23.15
CA ALA A 195 1.05 -8.42 23.11
C ALA A 195 1.60 -8.17 24.53
N GLY A 196 1.34 -9.13 25.42
CA GLY A 196 1.92 -9.14 26.76
C GLY A 196 3.41 -9.46 26.68
N GLY A 197 4.23 -8.50 27.11
CA GLY A 197 5.68 -8.63 27.22
C GLY A 197 6.09 -9.75 28.18
N GLY A 198 6.97 -10.63 27.69
CA GLY A 198 7.72 -11.57 28.50
C GLY A 198 8.95 -10.91 29.09
N GLU A 199 9.13 -11.10 30.39
CA GLU A 199 10.21 -10.60 31.25
C GLU A 199 11.59 -11.08 30.74
N GLY A 200 12.26 -10.27 29.91
CA GLY A 200 13.60 -10.57 29.40
C GLY A 200 14.27 -9.46 28.58
N ASP A 201 13.69 -8.26 28.53
CA ASP A 201 14.00 -7.26 27.49
C ASP A 201 14.95 -6.15 27.95
N HIS A 202 16.12 -6.52 28.46
CA HIS A 202 17.18 -5.56 28.86
C HIS A 202 18.34 -5.47 27.86
N LEU A 203 18.27 -6.20 26.73
CA LEU A 203 19.32 -6.20 25.68
C LEU A 203 18.92 -5.47 24.39
N ARG A 204 17.69 -4.95 24.26
CA ARG A 204 17.16 -4.35 23.02
C ARG A 204 17.18 -2.82 22.94
N ALA A 205 17.80 -2.12 23.89
CA ALA A 205 17.92 -0.67 23.84
C ALA A 205 18.88 -0.24 22.70
N GLY A 206 18.38 -0.11 21.47
CA GLY A 206 19.11 0.45 20.33
C GLY A 206 18.83 -0.15 18.96
N LEU A 207 18.06 -1.24 18.85
CA LEU A 207 17.65 -1.80 17.56
C LEU A 207 16.19 -1.46 17.31
N SER A 208 15.89 -0.88 16.14
CA SER A 208 14.51 -0.81 15.66
C SER A 208 13.94 -2.23 15.64
N VAL A 209 12.76 -2.44 16.25
CA VAL A 209 12.00 -3.68 16.14
C VAL A 209 10.96 -3.55 15.03
N GLY A 210 10.47 -4.69 14.52
CA GLY A 210 9.36 -4.72 13.56
C GLY A 210 9.70 -4.40 12.11
N ILE A 211 8.68 -4.04 11.33
CA ILE A 211 8.81 -3.70 9.89
C ILE A 211 9.89 -2.63 9.64
N PRO A 212 10.02 -1.53 10.42
CA PRO A 212 11.07 -0.54 10.20
C PRO A 212 12.49 -1.11 10.17
N ALA A 213 12.76 -2.15 10.96
CA ALA A 213 14.05 -2.81 11.03
C ALA A 213 14.45 -3.51 9.72
N ARG A 214 13.46 -3.89 8.91
CA ARG A 214 13.67 -4.50 7.60
C ARG A 214 14.16 -3.50 6.54
N PHE A 215 14.12 -2.19 6.82
CA PHE A 215 14.46 -1.11 5.87
C PHE A 215 15.66 -0.25 6.34
N PRO A 216 16.85 -0.84 6.57
CA PRO A 216 18.02 -0.08 6.98
C PRO A 216 18.41 0.95 5.90
N GLY A 217 18.71 2.18 6.32
CA GLY A 217 19.09 3.28 5.41
C GLY A 217 17.91 3.99 4.74
N TRP A 218 16.67 3.61 5.07
CA TRP A 218 15.45 4.31 4.65
C TRP A 218 15.01 5.30 5.74
N SER A 219 14.34 6.37 5.32
CA SER A 219 13.51 7.14 6.26
C SER A 219 12.21 6.40 6.54
N VAL A 220 11.65 6.58 7.74
CA VAL A 220 10.46 5.82 8.18
C VAL A 220 9.40 6.74 8.76
N SER A 221 8.14 6.47 8.42
CA SER A 221 6.96 6.98 9.12
C SER A 221 6.04 5.82 9.47
N VAL A 222 5.63 5.74 10.73
CA VAL A 222 4.62 4.78 11.21
C VAL A 222 3.35 5.57 11.51
N VAL A 223 2.24 5.15 10.93
CA VAL A 223 0.96 5.90 11.00
C VAL A 223 -0.20 4.97 11.31
N ASN A 224 -1.27 5.53 11.86
CA ASN A 224 -2.56 4.88 11.86
C ASN A 224 -3.09 4.77 10.42
N GLY A 225 -3.23 3.54 9.91
CA GLY A 225 -3.71 3.26 8.56
C GLY A 225 -5.17 3.65 8.31
N ARG A 226 -5.88 4.16 9.32
CA ARG A 226 -7.24 4.73 9.23
C ARG A 226 -7.27 6.26 9.32
N ASP A 227 -6.16 6.91 9.67
CA ASP A 227 -6.09 8.37 9.78
C ASP A 227 -5.59 8.98 8.47
N HIS A 228 -6.49 9.61 7.71
CA HIS A 228 -6.17 10.15 6.39
C HIS A 228 -5.10 11.26 6.44
N ASP A 229 -5.06 12.03 7.52
CA ASP A 229 -4.13 13.16 7.63
C ASP A 229 -2.73 12.68 8.05
N GLU A 230 -2.63 11.66 8.89
CA GLU A 230 -1.35 10.98 9.16
C GLU A 230 -0.79 10.31 7.90
N ILE A 231 -1.62 9.57 7.17
CA ILE A 231 -1.24 8.91 5.92
C ILE A 231 -0.74 9.95 4.91
N GLU A 232 -1.49 11.03 4.70
CA GLU A 232 -1.12 12.08 3.76
C GLU A 232 0.23 12.72 4.13
N ARG A 233 0.45 13.07 5.41
CA ARG A 233 1.72 13.65 5.86
C ARG A 233 2.89 12.71 5.60
N ALA A 234 2.75 11.43 5.90
CA ALA A 234 3.79 10.42 5.67
C ALA A 234 4.09 10.25 4.17
N LEU A 235 3.05 10.22 3.32
CA LEU A 235 3.20 10.08 1.87
C LEU A 235 3.76 11.33 1.18
N ARG A 236 3.91 12.46 1.86
CA ARG A 236 4.52 13.68 1.30
C ARG A 236 6.03 13.78 1.50
N VAL A 237 6.67 12.81 2.17
CA VAL A 237 8.14 12.76 2.30
C VAL A 237 8.79 12.43 0.96
N THR A 238 9.85 13.17 0.60
CA THR A 238 10.54 13.06 -0.70
C THR A 238 12.07 13.08 -0.57
N GLY A 239 12.76 12.87 -1.69
CA GLY A 239 14.21 13.09 -1.82
C GLY A 239 15.11 11.95 -1.38
N ARG A 240 14.55 10.87 -0.82
CA ARG A 240 15.29 9.67 -0.37
C ARG A 240 14.34 8.46 -0.34
N PRO A 241 14.84 7.23 -0.22
CA PRO A 241 13.96 6.07 -0.02
C PRO A 241 13.20 6.22 1.30
N HIS A 242 11.87 6.07 1.24
CA HIS A 242 10.98 6.31 2.36
C HIS A 242 10.01 5.15 2.56
N LEU A 243 9.95 4.65 3.79
CA LEU A 243 9.01 3.63 4.23
C LEU A 243 7.87 4.30 4.99
N VAL A 244 6.64 4.01 4.59
CA VAL A 244 5.43 4.26 5.37
C VAL A 244 4.89 2.93 5.87
N VAL A 245 4.84 2.73 7.18
CA VAL A 245 4.16 1.60 7.80
C VAL A 245 2.77 2.08 8.23
N ALA A 246 1.73 1.58 7.57
CA ALA A 246 0.34 1.88 7.90
C ALA A 246 -0.23 0.71 8.73
N ALA A 247 -0.33 0.91 10.04
CA ALA A 247 -0.87 -0.09 10.95
C ALA A 247 -2.39 -0.12 10.88
N VAL A 248 -2.95 -1.31 10.73
CA VAL A 248 -4.40 -1.56 10.67
C VAL A 248 -4.77 -2.76 11.55
N GLU A 249 -6.06 -3.08 11.61
CA GLU A 249 -6.55 -4.21 12.38
C GLU A 249 -5.98 -5.55 11.86
N THR A 250 -5.75 -6.49 12.77
CA THR A 250 -5.22 -7.83 12.46
C THR A 250 -6.14 -8.61 11.51
N LYS A 251 -5.54 -9.37 10.60
CA LYS A 251 -6.23 -10.26 9.67
C LYS A 251 -6.58 -11.62 10.26
#